data_AF-X1D9N6-F1
#
_entry.id   AF-X1D9N6-F1
#
_cell.length_a   1.000
_cell.length_b   1.000
_cell.length_c   1.000
_cell.angle_alpha   90.00
_cell.angle_beta   90.00
_cell.angle_gamma   90.00
#
_symmetry.space_group_name_H-M   'P 1'
#
loop_
_entity.id
_entity.type
_entity.pdbx_description
1 polymer ?
#
loop_
_entity_poly.entity_id
_entity_poly.type
_entity_poly.pdbx_seq_one_letter_code
_entity_poly.pdbx_strand_id
1 'polypeptide(L)'
;DFIVKTYFNDIWGEVAFFYVGLLREISDSIMEKILAFEGEGISIYIDKFLIGRLLQAGWNSPTKRKYYGIEKAVTFAPVIRDEFLKVAEKSGVKVPGIFADLIVLTLSDLGFGSIVLSKEVKNLFNELLTQSSQEGLYNMLILLWVLKRFFKPDELRGAIDKSLDIISEIPGLSIEEQARSLLLLIIVEHKDKVIAKPIRRKLNKLIKKYPNT
;
A
#
# COMPACT_ATOMS: atom_id res chain seq x y z
N ASP A 1 -1.52 -26.42 -7.52
CA ASP A 1 -2.46 -25.67 -8.39
C ASP A 1 -3.83 -25.47 -7.77
N PHE A 2 -4.39 -26.47 -7.08
CA PHE A 2 -5.68 -26.30 -6.37
C PHE A 2 -5.72 -25.06 -5.47
N ILE A 3 -4.82 -24.94 -4.47
CA ILE A 3 -4.79 -23.80 -3.54
C ILE A 3 -4.72 -22.45 -4.25
N VAL A 4 -3.95 -22.35 -5.34
CA VAL A 4 -3.78 -21.10 -6.10
C VAL A 4 -5.08 -20.75 -6.84
N LYS A 5 -5.71 -21.71 -7.52
CA LYS A 5 -7.00 -21.50 -8.19
C LYS A 5 -8.11 -21.13 -7.19
N THR A 6 -8.09 -21.80 -6.05
CA THR A 6 -9.00 -21.60 -4.92
C THR A 6 -8.86 -20.20 -4.30
N TYR A 7 -7.65 -19.65 -4.29
CA TYR A 7 -7.37 -18.30 -3.78
C TYR A 7 -8.09 -17.20 -4.58
N PHE A 8 -8.17 -17.34 -5.90
CA PHE A 8 -8.81 -16.38 -6.81
C PHE A 8 -10.30 -16.68 -7.08
N ASN A 9 -10.96 -17.45 -6.21
CA ASN A 9 -12.40 -17.75 -6.31
C ASN A 9 -13.14 -17.15 -5.10
N ASP A 10 -14.19 -16.36 -5.36
CA ASP A 10 -14.88 -15.48 -4.40
C ASP A 10 -15.33 -16.15 -3.09
N ILE A 11 -15.57 -17.46 -3.11
CA ILE A 11 -16.07 -18.24 -1.97
C ILE A 11 -14.94 -19.03 -1.28
N TRP A 12 -13.80 -19.18 -1.93
CA TRP A 12 -12.76 -20.13 -1.56
C TRP A 12 -11.44 -19.49 -1.11
N GLY A 13 -11.28 -18.16 -1.22
CA GLY A 13 -10.13 -17.44 -0.64
C GLY A 13 -9.96 -17.70 0.87
N GLU A 14 -11.06 -17.92 1.59
CA GLU A 14 -11.06 -18.33 3.01
C GLU A 14 -10.57 -19.77 3.22
N VAL A 15 -10.77 -20.66 2.24
CA VAL A 15 -10.29 -22.04 2.29
C VAL A 15 -8.78 -22.11 2.06
N ALA A 16 -8.24 -21.30 1.15
CA ALA A 16 -6.79 -21.13 1.01
C ALA A 16 -6.19 -20.59 2.31
N PHE A 17 -6.85 -19.61 2.95
CA PHE A 17 -6.47 -19.09 4.26
C PHE A 17 -6.52 -20.17 5.35
N PHE A 18 -7.60 -20.96 5.42
CA PHE A 18 -7.73 -22.07 6.37
C PHE A 18 -6.64 -23.12 6.18
N TYR A 19 -6.39 -23.54 4.94
CA TYR A 19 -5.38 -24.55 4.65
C TYR A 19 -3.96 -24.08 5.01
N VAL A 20 -3.59 -22.86 4.63
CA VAL A 20 -2.31 -22.27 5.03
C VAL A 20 -2.26 -22.05 6.54
N GLY A 21 -3.37 -21.69 7.17
CA GLY A 21 -3.50 -21.59 8.63
C GLY A 21 -3.26 -22.91 9.34
N LEU A 22 -3.74 -24.04 8.79
CA LEU A 22 -3.47 -25.39 9.30
C LEU A 22 -1.98 -25.74 9.21
N LEU A 23 -1.35 -25.45 8.07
CA LEU A 23 0.09 -25.66 7.87
C LEU A 23 0.94 -24.67 8.66
N ARG A 24 0.37 -23.54 9.07
CA ARG A 24 1.01 -22.38 9.73
C ARG A 24 2.13 -21.74 8.90
N GLU A 25 2.40 -22.22 7.69
CA GLU A 25 3.43 -21.71 6.79
C GLU A 25 2.91 -21.70 5.34
N ILE A 26 3.31 -20.68 4.58
CA ILE A 26 3.15 -20.63 3.13
C ILE A 26 4.47 -21.07 2.48
N SER A 27 4.42 -21.86 1.41
CA SER A 27 5.61 -22.24 0.65
C SER A 27 5.96 -21.18 -0.40
N ASP A 28 7.23 -21.13 -0.80
CA ASP A 28 7.70 -20.21 -1.85
C ASP A 28 6.95 -20.47 -3.16
N SER A 29 6.71 -21.75 -3.50
CA SER A 29 5.96 -22.13 -4.70
C SER A 29 4.51 -21.61 -4.72
N ILE A 30 3.79 -21.66 -3.59
CA ILE A 30 2.42 -21.13 -3.52
C ILE A 30 2.45 -19.61 -3.71
N MET A 31 3.36 -18.93 -3.01
CA MET A 31 3.50 -17.48 -3.07
C MET A 31 3.85 -16.99 -4.47
N GLU A 32 4.84 -17.60 -5.12
CA GLU A 32 5.23 -17.30 -6.51
C GLU A 32 4.06 -17.51 -7.47
N LYS A 33 3.34 -18.62 -7.36
CA LYS A 33 2.19 -18.91 -8.24
C LYS A 33 1.03 -17.94 -8.05
N ILE A 34 0.79 -17.46 -6.84
CA ILE A 34 -0.24 -16.43 -6.59
C ILE A 34 0.20 -15.11 -7.24
N LEU A 35 1.42 -14.66 -6.99
CA LEU A 35 1.93 -13.39 -7.51
C LEU A 35 2.04 -13.39 -9.04
N ALA A 36 2.40 -14.53 -9.63
CA ALA A 36 2.50 -14.74 -11.07
C ALA A 36 1.19 -15.17 -11.74
N PHE A 37 0.07 -15.29 -11.01
CA PHE A 37 -1.18 -15.77 -11.57
C PHE A 37 -1.67 -14.88 -12.72
N GLU A 38 -1.84 -15.44 -13.90
CA GLU A 38 -2.34 -14.72 -15.06
C GLU A 38 -3.88 -14.70 -15.02
N GLY A 39 -4.45 -13.50 -15.01
CA GLY A 39 -5.90 -13.30 -14.99
C GLY A 39 -6.24 -11.87 -15.37
N GLU A 40 -7.46 -11.67 -15.87
CA GLU A 40 -7.95 -10.38 -16.29
C GLU A 40 -8.83 -9.75 -15.19
N GLY A 41 -8.82 -8.42 -15.13
CA GLY A 41 -9.69 -7.65 -14.25
C GLY A 41 -9.06 -7.22 -12.92
N ILE A 42 -9.66 -6.17 -12.34
CA ILE A 42 -9.15 -5.52 -11.12
C ILE A 42 -9.12 -6.46 -9.90
N SER A 43 -10.05 -7.42 -9.81
CA SER A 43 -10.13 -8.38 -8.71
C SER A 43 -8.85 -9.20 -8.57
N ILE A 44 -8.24 -9.63 -9.68
CA ILE A 44 -6.98 -10.40 -9.67
C ILE A 44 -5.85 -9.58 -9.05
N TYR A 45 -5.73 -8.29 -9.38
CA TYR A 45 -4.72 -7.43 -8.77
C TYR A 45 -4.99 -7.19 -7.29
N ILE A 46 -6.27 -7.02 -6.92
CA ILE A 46 -6.68 -6.89 -5.51
C ILE A 46 -6.30 -8.15 -4.73
N ASP A 47 -6.59 -9.34 -5.25
CA ASP A 47 -6.26 -10.59 -4.58
C ASP A 47 -4.74 -10.75 -4.43
N LYS A 48 -3.95 -10.48 -5.48
CA LYS A 48 -2.48 -10.48 -5.37
C LYS A 48 -1.97 -9.51 -4.31
N PHE A 49 -2.56 -8.32 -4.23
CA PHE A 49 -2.23 -7.32 -3.23
C PHE A 49 -2.60 -7.77 -1.81
N LEU A 50 -3.71 -8.50 -1.66
CA LEU A 50 -4.20 -9.02 -0.39
C LEU A 50 -3.51 -10.32 0.07
N ILE A 51 -2.42 -10.75 -0.57
CA ILE A 51 -1.63 -11.93 -0.14
C ILE A 51 -1.12 -11.81 1.30
N GLY A 52 -1.01 -10.58 1.83
CA GLY A 52 -0.71 -10.34 3.23
C GLY A 52 -1.67 -11.05 4.19
N ARG A 53 -2.94 -11.26 3.82
CA ARG A 53 -3.88 -12.09 4.60
C ARG A 53 -3.37 -13.54 4.70
N LEU A 54 -2.92 -14.11 3.59
CA LEU A 54 -2.38 -15.47 3.57
C LEU A 54 -1.08 -15.59 4.37
N LEU A 55 -0.22 -14.57 4.34
CA LEU A 55 0.99 -14.51 5.17
C LEU A 55 0.66 -14.44 6.67
N GLN A 56 -0.44 -13.81 7.05
CA GLN A 56 -0.92 -13.78 8.43
C GLN A 56 -1.43 -15.16 8.88
N ALA A 57 -2.14 -15.89 8.01
CA ALA A 57 -2.51 -17.28 8.29
C ALA A 57 -1.27 -18.17 8.44
N GLY A 58 -0.29 -17.98 7.54
CA GLY A 58 1.00 -18.65 7.56
C GLY A 58 2.00 -17.98 8.50
N TRP A 59 1.60 -17.63 9.74
CA TRP A 59 2.39 -16.80 10.65
C TRP A 59 3.78 -17.34 11.01
N ASN A 60 4.01 -18.66 10.95
CA ASN A 60 5.32 -19.29 11.15
C ASN A 60 6.24 -19.21 9.92
N SER A 61 5.75 -18.67 8.80
CA SER A 61 6.58 -18.51 7.60
C SER A 61 7.81 -17.67 7.91
N PRO A 62 8.99 -18.01 7.35
CA PRO A 62 10.22 -17.25 7.56
C PRO A 62 10.04 -15.76 7.25
N THR A 63 10.67 -14.89 8.02
CA THR A 63 10.66 -13.43 7.80
C THR A 63 11.02 -13.04 6.36
N LYS A 64 12.00 -13.72 5.75
CA LYS A 64 12.38 -13.48 4.34
C LYS A 64 11.22 -13.73 3.36
N ARG A 65 10.41 -14.77 3.62
CA ARG A 65 9.26 -15.12 2.78
C ARG A 65 8.14 -14.11 2.94
N LYS A 66 7.84 -13.73 4.20
CA LYS A 66 6.86 -12.68 4.49
C LYS A 66 7.26 -11.35 3.85
N TYR A 67 8.53 -10.98 3.97
CA TYR A 67 9.09 -9.78 3.35
C TYR A 67 8.89 -9.79 1.83
N TYR A 68 9.34 -10.85 1.15
CA TYR A 68 9.18 -11.00 -0.29
C TYR A 68 7.72 -10.90 -0.74
N GLY A 69 6.81 -11.57 -0.02
CA GLY A 69 5.38 -11.51 -0.34
C GLY A 69 4.81 -10.09 -0.25
N ILE A 70 5.20 -9.32 0.77
CA ILE A 70 4.77 -7.91 0.93
C ILE A 70 5.39 -7.03 -0.15
N GLU A 71 6.70 -7.19 -0.42
CA GLU A 71 7.43 -6.44 -1.44
C GLU A 71 6.80 -6.60 -2.82
N LYS A 72 6.47 -7.83 -3.22
CA LYS A 72 5.82 -8.09 -4.51
C LYS A 72 4.35 -7.72 -4.53
N ALA A 73 3.66 -7.82 -3.40
CA ALA A 73 2.25 -7.46 -3.34
C ALA A 73 2.06 -5.94 -3.47
N VAL A 74 2.89 -5.13 -2.80
CA VAL A 74 2.70 -3.67 -2.78
C VAL A 74 2.82 -3.03 -4.17
N THR A 75 3.57 -3.64 -5.10
CA THR A 75 3.69 -3.15 -6.48
C THR A 75 2.37 -3.20 -7.26
N PHE A 76 1.36 -3.94 -6.79
CA PHE A 76 0.03 -3.92 -7.39
C PHE A 76 -0.82 -2.71 -6.95
N ALA A 77 -0.42 -1.95 -5.93
CA ALA A 77 -1.14 -0.74 -5.51
C ALA A 77 -1.40 0.28 -6.64
N PRO A 78 -0.37 0.74 -7.40
CA PRO A 78 -0.61 1.68 -8.50
C PRO A 78 -1.50 1.07 -9.61
N VAL A 79 -1.36 -0.23 -9.88
CA VAL A 79 -2.18 -0.94 -10.87
C VAL A 79 -3.65 -0.94 -10.46
N ILE A 80 -3.95 -1.29 -9.21
CA ILE A 80 -5.32 -1.29 -8.66
C ILE A 80 -5.93 0.10 -8.75
N ARG A 81 -5.16 1.12 -8.37
CA ARG A 81 -5.59 2.52 -8.43
C ARG A 81 -6.01 2.91 -9.84
N ASP A 82 -5.16 2.63 -10.82
CA ASP A 82 -5.39 3.04 -12.20
C ASP A 82 -6.53 2.25 -12.85
N GLU A 83 -6.62 0.94 -12.59
CA GLU A 83 -7.75 0.12 -13.03
C GLU A 83 -9.08 0.59 -12.41
N PHE A 84 -9.09 1.00 -11.14
CA PHE A 84 -10.29 1.55 -10.52
C PHE A 84 -10.75 2.83 -11.22
N LEU A 85 -9.82 3.74 -11.51
CA LEU A 85 -10.14 4.98 -12.23
C LEU A 85 -10.68 4.71 -13.63
N LYS A 86 -10.08 3.76 -14.36
CA LYS A 86 -10.57 3.32 -15.69
C LYS A 86 -11.99 2.75 -15.62
N VAL A 87 -12.31 1.95 -14.60
CA VAL A 87 -13.65 1.39 -14.40
C VAL A 87 -14.67 2.48 -14.09
N ALA A 88 -14.31 3.46 -13.25
CA ALA A 88 -15.16 4.60 -12.94
C ALA A 88 -15.45 5.45 -14.18
N GLU A 89 -14.42 5.75 -14.98
CA GLU A 89 -14.54 6.51 -16.22
C GLU A 89 -15.43 5.81 -17.24
N LYS A 90 -15.24 4.49 -17.45
CA LYS A 90 -16.13 3.67 -18.32
C LYS A 90 -17.59 3.68 -17.86
N SER A 91 -17.82 3.85 -16.55
CA SER A 91 -19.16 3.93 -15.97
C SER A 91 -19.76 5.34 -16.04
N GLY A 92 -19.09 6.29 -16.69
CA GLY A 92 -19.53 7.69 -16.80
C GLY A 92 -19.35 8.50 -15.52
N VAL A 93 -18.62 7.99 -14.52
CA VAL A 93 -18.41 8.64 -13.24
C VAL A 93 -17.02 9.25 -13.19
N LYS A 94 -16.93 10.58 -13.15
CA LYS A 94 -15.65 11.28 -12.95
C LYS A 94 -15.28 11.26 -11.46
N VAL A 95 -14.42 10.32 -11.08
CA VAL A 95 -13.95 10.17 -9.70
C VAL A 95 -12.61 10.89 -9.52
N PRO A 96 -12.45 11.78 -8.52
CA PRO A 96 -11.16 12.37 -8.21
C PRO A 96 -10.15 11.29 -7.80
N GLY A 97 -8.90 11.39 -8.26
CA GLY A 97 -7.86 10.39 -8.05
C GLY A 97 -7.66 9.97 -6.58
N ILE A 98 -7.87 10.90 -5.65
CA ILE A 98 -7.76 10.65 -4.20
C ILE A 98 -8.72 9.57 -3.68
N PHE A 99 -9.89 9.37 -4.31
CA PHE A 99 -10.81 8.31 -3.92
C PHE A 99 -10.27 6.92 -4.28
N ALA A 100 -9.59 6.79 -5.41
CA ALA A 100 -8.89 5.56 -5.76
C ALA A 100 -7.79 5.26 -4.73
N ASP A 101 -7.07 6.30 -4.28
CA ASP A 101 -6.07 6.15 -3.24
C ASP A 101 -6.67 5.67 -1.91
N LEU A 102 -7.84 6.18 -1.50
CA LEU A 102 -8.54 5.72 -0.28
C LEU A 102 -8.91 4.23 -0.33
N ILE A 103 -9.28 3.72 -1.51
CA ILE A 103 -9.54 2.28 -1.70
C ILE A 103 -8.26 1.49 -1.49
N VAL A 104 -7.15 1.92 -2.09
CA VAL A 104 -5.85 1.26 -1.93
C VAL A 104 -5.36 1.33 -0.48
N LEU A 105 -5.56 2.44 0.23
CA LEU A 105 -5.27 2.56 1.67
C LEU A 105 -6.12 1.59 2.51
N THR A 106 -7.37 1.36 2.13
CA THR A 106 -8.24 0.41 2.82
C THR A 106 -7.77 -1.03 2.59
N LEU A 107 -7.46 -1.36 1.33
CA LEU A 107 -6.91 -2.67 0.98
C LEU A 107 -5.57 -2.92 1.67
N SER A 108 -4.72 -1.89 1.81
CA SER A 108 -3.40 -2.06 2.42
C SER A 108 -3.52 -2.35 3.91
N ASP A 109 -4.52 -1.77 4.56
CA ASP A 109 -4.85 -2.08 5.94
C ASP A 109 -5.30 -3.53 6.12
N LEU A 110 -6.16 -4.02 5.22
CA LEU A 110 -6.63 -5.41 5.22
C LEU A 110 -5.49 -6.40 4.90
N GLY A 111 -4.60 -6.06 3.97
CA GLY A 111 -3.49 -6.91 3.57
C GLY A 111 -2.36 -6.95 4.60
N PHE A 112 -1.94 -5.79 5.09
CA PHE A 112 -0.66 -5.62 5.80
C PHE A 112 -0.79 -5.08 7.23
N GLY A 113 -1.98 -4.67 7.67
CA GLY A 113 -2.25 -4.05 8.98
C GLY A 113 -2.23 -4.95 10.21
N SER A 114 -1.47 -6.04 10.18
CA SER A 114 -1.38 -7.02 11.26
C SER A 114 -0.05 -6.96 12.00
N ILE A 115 -0.10 -7.18 13.32
CA ILE A 115 1.09 -7.24 14.17
C ILE A 115 2.08 -8.32 13.69
N VAL A 116 1.57 -9.41 13.09
CA VAL A 116 2.36 -10.53 12.55
C VAL A 116 3.29 -10.10 11.41
N LEU A 117 2.89 -9.09 10.64
CA LEU A 117 3.63 -8.56 9.50
C LEU A 117 4.31 -7.22 9.80
N SER A 118 4.00 -6.59 10.93
CA SER A 118 4.43 -5.21 11.25
C SER A 118 5.94 -4.99 11.14
N LYS A 119 6.75 -5.99 11.52
CA LYS A 119 8.21 -5.94 11.40
C LYS A 119 8.65 -5.91 9.93
N GLU A 120 8.13 -6.82 9.11
CA GLU A 120 8.45 -6.90 7.69
C GLU A 120 7.95 -5.66 6.92
N VAL A 121 6.76 -5.15 7.25
CA VAL A 121 6.22 -3.90 6.70
C VAL A 121 7.11 -2.71 7.07
N LYS A 122 7.54 -2.60 8.34
CA LYS A 122 8.45 -1.52 8.79
C LYS A 122 9.79 -1.58 8.08
N ASN A 123 10.32 -2.79 7.85
CA ASN A 123 11.57 -2.97 7.10
C ASN A 123 11.44 -2.48 5.66
N LEU A 124 10.38 -2.89 4.96
CA LEU A 124 10.15 -2.49 3.57
C LEU A 124 9.93 -0.98 3.46
N PHE A 125 9.15 -0.38 4.37
CA PHE A 125 8.99 1.07 4.44
C PHE A 125 10.35 1.78 4.58
N ASN A 126 11.23 1.30 5.46
CA ASN A 126 12.56 1.90 5.64
C ASN A 126 13.47 1.71 4.41
N GLU A 127 13.31 0.63 3.65
CA GLU A 127 14.03 0.45 2.39
C GLU A 127 13.51 1.41 1.31
N LEU A 128 12.19 1.57 1.19
CA LEU A 128 11.62 2.53 0.24
C LEU A 128 11.99 3.98 0.58
N LEU A 129 12.22 4.30 1.86
CA LEU A 129 12.74 5.60 2.29
C LEU A 129 14.14 5.91 1.72
N THR A 130 14.95 4.90 1.37
CA THR A 130 16.33 5.12 0.88
C THR A 130 16.44 5.15 -0.64
N GLN A 131 15.44 4.65 -1.37
CA GLN A 131 15.49 4.51 -2.82
C GLN A 131 15.07 5.79 -3.58
N SER A 132 14.42 6.75 -2.92
CA SER A 132 13.99 8.06 -3.48
C SER A 132 13.46 7.99 -4.92
N SER A 133 12.56 7.05 -5.20
CA SER A 133 11.96 6.85 -6.52
C SER A 133 10.47 7.20 -6.54
N GLN A 134 9.95 7.62 -7.69
CA GLN A 134 8.53 7.95 -7.86
C GLN A 134 7.62 6.73 -7.63
N GLU A 135 8.01 5.56 -8.14
CA GLU A 135 7.29 4.30 -7.92
C GLU A 135 7.33 3.89 -6.43
N GLY A 136 8.49 4.05 -5.80
CA GLY A 136 8.68 3.77 -4.38
C GLY A 136 7.87 4.71 -3.48
N LEU A 137 7.68 5.96 -3.87
CA LEU A 137 6.95 6.96 -3.08
C LEU A 137 5.51 6.54 -2.79
N TYR A 138 4.78 6.04 -3.79
CA TYR A 138 3.38 5.65 -3.59
C TYR A 138 3.27 4.45 -2.64
N ASN A 139 4.08 3.42 -2.89
CA ASN A 139 4.14 2.23 -2.03
C ASN A 139 4.54 2.60 -0.60
N MET A 140 5.54 3.47 -0.44
CA MET A 140 6.00 3.98 0.85
C MET A 140 4.86 4.66 1.64
N LEU A 141 4.09 5.54 0.99
CA LEU A 141 2.97 6.25 1.64
C LEU A 141 1.85 5.29 2.07
N ILE A 142 1.58 4.26 1.27
CA ILE A 142 0.61 3.22 1.59
C ILE A 142 1.08 2.39 2.79
N LEU A 143 2.36 2.02 2.85
CA LEU A 143 2.91 1.31 4.01
C LEU A 143 2.94 2.19 5.25
N LEU A 144 3.19 3.50 5.12
CA LEU A 144 3.13 4.44 6.24
C LEU A 144 1.71 4.51 6.84
N TRP A 145 0.68 4.50 5.99
CA TRP A 145 -0.70 4.40 6.43
C TRP A 145 -0.97 3.16 7.29
N VAL A 146 -0.42 2.01 6.88
CA VAL A 146 -0.50 0.77 7.65
C VAL A 146 0.27 0.88 8.96
N LEU A 147 1.48 1.45 8.93
CA LEU A 147 2.39 1.51 10.07
C LEU A 147 2.00 2.52 11.14
N LYS A 148 1.19 3.53 10.82
CA LYS A 148 0.82 4.59 11.77
C LYS A 148 0.21 4.06 13.08
N ARG A 149 -0.47 2.92 13.04
CA ARG A 149 -1.07 2.28 14.23
C ARG A 149 -0.04 1.57 15.12
N PHE A 150 1.12 1.25 14.56
CA PHE A 150 2.21 0.54 15.23
C PHE A 150 3.34 1.47 15.71
N PHE A 151 3.37 2.71 15.22
CA PHE A 151 4.34 3.71 15.64
C PHE A 151 3.93 4.42 16.92
N LYS A 152 4.92 4.70 17.75
CA LYS A 152 4.79 5.73 18.80
C LYS A 152 4.67 7.11 18.15
N PRO A 153 4.11 8.11 18.85
CA PRO A 153 3.95 9.47 18.30
C PRO A 153 5.25 10.06 17.71
N ASP A 154 6.38 9.92 18.40
CA ASP A 154 7.67 10.43 17.93
C ASP A 154 8.22 9.65 16.71
N GLU A 155 7.98 8.34 16.66
CA GLU A 155 8.36 7.52 15.50
C GLU A 155 7.54 7.89 14.27
N LEU A 156 6.22 8.08 14.43
CA LEU A 156 5.34 8.48 13.34
C LEU A 156 5.71 9.85 12.82
N ARG A 157 6.01 10.80 13.72
CA ARG A 157 6.52 12.11 13.34
C ARG A 157 7.81 12.01 12.53
N GLY A 158 8.78 11.25 13.01
CA GLY A 158 10.04 11.04 12.27
C GLY A 158 9.83 10.38 10.91
N ALA A 159 8.88 9.46 10.79
CA ALA A 159 8.54 8.83 9.51
C ALA A 159 7.88 9.82 8.53
N ILE A 160 7.01 10.70 9.02
CA ILE A 160 6.37 11.75 8.22
C ILE A 160 7.39 12.79 7.77
N ASP A 161 8.28 13.24 8.66
CA ASP A 161 9.32 14.22 8.32
C ASP A 161 10.23 13.67 7.21
N LYS A 162 10.70 12.42 7.33
CA LYS A 162 11.47 11.75 6.27
C LYS A 162 10.69 11.62 4.95
N SER A 163 9.39 11.31 5.03
CA SER A 163 8.54 11.24 3.82
C SER A 163 8.41 12.60 3.14
N LEU A 164 8.33 13.69 3.91
CA LEU A 164 8.28 15.06 3.39
C LEU A 164 9.59 15.49 2.73
N ASP A 165 10.72 15.00 3.22
CA ASP A 165 12.03 15.24 2.63
C ASP A 165 12.14 14.53 1.28
N ILE A 166 11.79 13.25 1.21
CA ILE A 166 11.78 12.46 -0.05
C ILE A 166 10.89 13.11 -1.11
N ILE A 167 9.68 13.54 -0.77
CA ILE A 167 8.78 14.24 -1.72
C ILE A 167 9.45 15.48 -2.31
N SER A 168 10.32 16.15 -1.54
CA SER A 168 11.04 17.35 -1.98
C SER A 168 12.29 17.02 -2.80
N GLU A 169 12.85 15.82 -2.64
CA GLU A 169 14.08 15.37 -3.28
C GLU A 169 13.86 14.63 -4.62
N ILE A 170 12.70 14.01 -4.83
CA ILE A 170 12.42 13.27 -6.08
C ILE A 170 12.40 14.23 -7.27
N PRO A 171 13.35 14.11 -8.22
CA PRO A 171 13.41 14.99 -9.38
C PRO A 171 12.27 14.69 -10.34
N GLY A 172 11.64 15.73 -10.89
CA GLY A 172 10.60 15.58 -11.91
C GLY A 172 9.23 15.13 -11.40
N LEU A 173 9.04 15.02 -10.08
CA LEU A 173 7.74 14.68 -9.50
C LEU A 173 6.69 15.73 -9.89
N SER A 174 5.60 15.31 -10.53
CA SER A 174 4.58 16.24 -11.01
C SER A 174 3.90 16.99 -9.86
N ILE A 175 3.36 18.18 -10.13
CA ILE A 175 2.67 18.99 -9.11
C ILE A 175 1.46 18.23 -8.55
N GLU A 176 0.75 17.49 -9.39
CA GLU A 176 -0.38 16.65 -8.98
C GLU A 176 0.08 15.55 -8.02
N GLU A 177 1.18 14.87 -8.31
CA GLU A 177 1.71 13.83 -7.44
C GLU A 177 2.25 14.37 -6.12
N GLN A 178 2.89 15.55 -6.14
CA GLN A 178 3.29 16.24 -4.92
C GLN A 178 2.06 16.58 -4.06
N ALA A 179 1.03 17.18 -4.65
CA ALA A 179 -0.21 17.52 -3.95
C ALA A 179 -0.90 16.26 -3.39
N ARG A 180 -1.03 15.20 -4.19
CA ARG A 180 -1.60 13.91 -3.78
C ARG A 180 -0.81 13.30 -2.62
N SER A 181 0.52 13.29 -2.69
CA SER A 181 1.38 12.75 -1.63
C SER A 181 1.23 13.53 -0.31
N LEU A 182 1.15 14.86 -0.38
CA LEU A 182 0.88 15.70 0.79
C LEU A 182 -0.52 15.47 1.36
N LEU A 183 -1.54 15.25 0.51
CA LEU A 183 -2.89 14.89 0.96
C LEU A 183 -2.89 13.54 1.68
N LEU A 184 -2.19 12.53 1.15
CA LEU A 184 -2.04 11.24 1.82
C LEU A 184 -1.36 11.37 3.18
N LEU A 185 -0.31 12.19 3.31
CA LEU A 185 0.32 12.47 4.60
C LEU A 185 -0.63 13.18 5.59
N ILE A 186 -1.50 14.08 5.13
CA ILE A 186 -2.55 14.70 5.97
C ILE A 186 -3.56 13.64 6.43
N ILE A 187 -3.90 12.67 5.58
CA ILE A 187 -4.82 11.57 5.91
C ILE A 187 -4.18 10.61 6.92
N VAL A 188 -2.89 10.31 6.78
CA VAL A 188 -2.12 9.52 7.75
C VAL A 188 -2.18 10.18 9.12
N GLU A 189 -1.86 11.47 9.20
CA GLU A 189 -1.83 12.23 10.46
C GLU A 189 -2.95 13.27 10.57
N HIS A 190 -4.15 12.77 10.80
CA HIS A 190 -5.35 13.61 10.93
C HIS A 190 -5.56 14.19 12.34
N LYS A 191 -4.87 13.68 13.37
CA LYS A 191 -5.13 14.04 14.77
C LYS A 191 -4.14 15.08 15.30
N ASP A 192 -2.87 14.95 14.97
CA ASP A 192 -1.82 15.86 15.43
C ASP A 192 -1.75 17.11 14.56
N LYS A 193 -2.31 18.21 15.09
CA LYS A 193 -2.25 19.53 14.46
C LYS A 193 -0.83 20.06 14.27
N VAL A 194 0.13 19.64 15.10
CA VAL A 194 1.54 20.06 15.01
C VAL A 194 2.17 19.48 13.75
N ILE A 195 1.89 18.22 13.43
CA ILE A 195 2.38 17.54 12.21
C ILE A 195 1.56 17.93 10.98
N ALA A 196 0.24 18.09 11.11
CA ALA A 196 -0.60 18.48 9.96
C ALA A 196 -0.31 19.90 9.45
N LYS A 197 0.11 20.82 10.33
CA LYS A 197 0.38 22.24 9.99
C LYS A 197 1.50 22.42 8.94
N PRO A 198 2.70 21.83 9.07
CA PRO A 198 3.74 21.94 8.04
C PRO A 198 3.31 21.31 6.71
N ILE A 199 2.62 20.17 6.72
CA ILE A 199 2.11 19.53 5.50
C ILE A 199 1.12 20.46 4.78
N ARG A 200 0.12 20.99 5.51
CA ARG A 200 -0.84 21.97 4.98
C ARG A 200 -0.18 23.23 4.45
N ARG A 201 0.90 23.71 5.09
CA ARG A 201 1.66 24.87 4.61
C ARG A 201 2.34 24.56 3.27
N LYS A 202 2.96 23.38 3.10
CA LYS A 202 3.54 22.97 1.81
C LYS A 202 2.43 22.85 0.74
N LEU A 203 1.31 22.21 1.06
CA LEU A 203 0.18 22.08 0.14
C LEU A 203 -0.41 23.44 -0.28
N ASN A 204 -0.63 24.35 0.66
CA ASN A 204 -1.13 25.70 0.36
C ASN A 204 -0.17 26.51 -0.50
N LYS A 205 1.16 26.29 -0.38
CA LYS A 205 2.13 26.91 -1.28
C LYS A 205 2.00 26.37 -2.70
N LEU A 206 1.78 25.06 -2.87
CA LEU A 206 1.51 24.47 -4.18
C LEU A 206 0.23 25.03 -4.80
N ILE A 207 -0.88 25.04 -4.05
CA ILE A 207 -2.17 25.59 -4.51
C ILE A 207 -2.03 27.05 -4.95
N LYS A 208 -1.31 27.88 -4.17
CA LYS A 208 -1.08 29.28 -4.54
C LYS A 208 -0.23 29.45 -5.80
N LYS A 209 0.73 28.56 -6.02
CA LYS A 209 1.65 28.62 -7.16
C LYS A 209 1.03 28.01 -8.43
N TYR A 210 0.14 27.03 -8.28
CA TYR A 210 -0.49 26.27 -9.35
C TYR A 210 -1.99 26.12 -9.07
N PRO A 211 -2.80 27.20 -9.18
CA PRO A 211 -4.21 27.18 -8.79
C PRO A 211 -5.13 26.37 -9.71
N ASN A 212 -4.66 26.04 -10.92
CA ASN A 212 -5.42 25.34 -11.96
C ASN A 212 -5.06 23.84 -12.06
N THR A 213 -4.25 23.33 -11.14
CA THR A 213 -3.83 21.93 -11.02
C THR A 213 -4.43 21.35 -9.75
#